data_AF-A0A6J6BLY1-F1
#
_entry.id   AF-A0A6J6BLY1-F1
#
_cell.length_a   1.000
_cell.length_b   1.000
_cell.length_c   1.000
_cell.angle_alpha   90.00
_cell.angle_beta   90.00
_cell.angle_gamma   90.00
#
_symmetry.space_group_name_H-M   'P 1'
#
loop_
_entity.id
_entity.type
_entity.pdbx_description
1 polymer ?
#
loop_
_entity_poly.entity_id
_entity_poly.type
_entity_poly.pdbx_seq_one_letter_code
_entity_poly.pdbx_strand_id
1 'polypeptide(L)'
;MLKAAKKLTRAQWQFYDQARPKKSGGKLQISEIGLDKELKTKKIKDSCIFLNRVGHEAPGYSGSFGCALHHLAESEGVHVVDTKPDICWQLPLRRSWETRELGGKDITVVVIGEYERLAWGEGGEDFDWYCTSNSEAHTGKIPVYQSSKAELVAMMGASGYGELEKLCDSRMAAIAATRKEQKRRELPLFVIHPATKVAQNQR
;
A
#
# COMPACT_ATOMS: atom_id res chain seq x y z
N MET A 1 13.51 3.62 1.94
CA MET A 1 13.50 4.79 1.02
C MET A 1 14.88 5.41 0.72
N LEU A 2 15.57 6.12 1.62
CA LEU A 2 16.84 6.84 1.30
C LEU A 2 17.92 5.95 0.64
N LYS A 3 18.09 4.72 1.14
CA LYS A 3 19.03 3.74 0.57
C LYS A 3 18.67 3.41 -0.88
N ALA A 4 17.40 3.13 -1.15
CA ALA A 4 16.89 2.84 -2.50
C ALA A 4 17.03 4.05 -3.45
N ALA A 5 16.69 5.26 -2.99
CA ALA A 5 16.81 6.48 -3.79
C ALA A 5 18.25 6.80 -4.24
N LYS A 6 19.27 6.36 -3.49
CA LYS A 6 20.67 6.48 -3.89
C LYS A 6 21.05 5.57 -5.06
N LYS A 7 20.36 4.43 -5.22
CA LYS A 7 20.61 3.47 -6.30
C LYS A 7 19.99 3.86 -7.63
N LEU A 8 18.93 4.69 -7.60
CA LEU A 8 18.29 5.20 -8.81
C LEU A 8 19.33 5.89 -9.70
N THR A 9 19.23 5.65 -11.00
CA THR A 9 20.06 6.24 -12.06
C THR A 9 19.29 7.32 -12.83
N ARG A 10 20.00 8.12 -13.64
CA ARG A 10 19.37 9.11 -14.54
C ARG A 10 18.43 8.44 -15.55
N ALA A 11 18.75 7.20 -15.95
CA ALA A 11 17.91 6.41 -16.85
C ALA A 11 16.55 6.05 -16.24
N GLN A 12 16.49 5.85 -14.92
CA GLN A 12 15.29 5.35 -14.23
C GLN A 12 14.42 6.47 -13.64
N TRP A 13 14.95 7.68 -13.46
CA TRP A 13 14.31 8.70 -12.64
C TRP A 13 14.38 10.09 -13.28
N GLN A 14 13.21 10.57 -13.72
CA GLN A 14 13.05 11.88 -14.36
C GLN A 14 13.66 13.03 -13.55
N PHE A 15 13.53 12.99 -12.23
CA PHE A 15 13.97 14.07 -11.33
C PHE A 15 15.34 13.79 -10.69
N TYR A 16 16.14 12.89 -11.27
CA TYR A 16 17.45 12.49 -10.76
C TYR A 16 18.33 13.71 -10.43
N ASP A 17 18.55 14.61 -11.39
CA ASP A 17 19.47 15.73 -11.22
C ASP A 17 18.97 16.73 -10.17
N GLN A 18 17.66 16.93 -10.08
CA GLN A 18 17.02 17.83 -9.12
C GLN A 18 17.10 17.30 -7.68
N ALA A 19 17.16 15.98 -7.53
CA ALA A 19 17.33 15.33 -6.23
C ALA A 19 18.79 15.29 -5.76
N ARG A 20 19.77 15.54 -6.63
CA ARG A 20 21.18 15.50 -6.24
C ARG A 20 21.58 16.78 -5.49
N PRO A 21 22.50 16.66 -4.51
CA PRO A 21 22.99 17.84 -3.79
C PRO A 21 23.81 18.74 -4.71
N LYS A 22 23.74 20.05 -4.48
CA LYS A 22 24.56 21.05 -5.22
C LYS A 22 26.06 20.99 -4.89
N LYS A 23 26.41 20.46 -3.72
CA LYS A 23 27.81 20.30 -3.25
C LYS A 23 28.12 18.82 -3.06
N SER A 24 29.36 18.44 -3.37
CA SER A 24 29.85 17.07 -3.10
C SER A 24 29.65 16.71 -1.63
N GLY A 25 29.18 15.50 -1.35
CA GLY A 25 28.87 15.03 0.01
C GLY A 25 27.53 15.50 0.60
N GLY A 26 26.74 16.31 -0.12
CA GLY A 26 25.43 16.75 0.37
C GLY A 26 24.37 15.64 0.42
N LYS A 27 23.27 15.90 1.13
CA LYS A 27 22.11 14.98 1.22
C LYS A 27 21.22 15.09 -0.03
N LEU A 28 20.59 13.98 -0.40
CA LEU A 28 19.56 13.96 -1.44
C LEU A 28 18.42 14.91 -1.08
N GLN A 29 17.97 15.68 -2.06
CA GLN A 29 16.91 16.69 -1.95
C GLN A 29 15.54 16.07 -2.24
N ILE A 30 15.18 15.04 -1.48
CA ILE A 30 13.99 14.20 -1.70
C ILE A 30 12.93 14.33 -0.61
N SER A 31 13.17 15.19 0.38
CA SER A 31 12.26 15.42 1.49
C SER A 31 12.03 16.90 1.71
N GLU A 32 10.87 17.23 2.28
CA GLU A 32 10.45 18.58 2.66
C GLU A 32 9.66 18.53 3.97
N ILE A 33 9.47 19.67 4.63
CA ILE A 33 8.64 19.77 5.84
C ILE A 33 7.21 20.07 5.41
N GLY A 34 6.27 19.21 5.82
CA GLY A 34 4.85 19.36 5.56
C GLY A 34 4.20 20.45 6.41
N LEU A 35 2.92 20.74 6.13
CA LEU A 35 2.12 21.72 6.89
C LEU A 35 1.92 21.31 8.36
N ASP A 36 1.92 20.00 8.62
CA ASP A 36 1.92 19.36 9.94
C ASP A 36 3.30 19.38 10.63
N LYS A 37 4.30 20.02 10.02
CA LYS A 37 5.69 20.08 10.48
C LYS A 37 6.40 18.72 10.48
N GLU A 38 5.86 17.72 9.81
CA GLU A 38 6.49 16.41 9.65
C GLU A 38 7.33 16.33 8.39
N LEU A 39 8.32 15.43 8.38
CA LEU A 39 9.14 15.19 7.20
C LEU A 39 8.35 14.38 6.16
N LYS A 40 8.15 14.96 4.99
CA LYS A 40 7.43 14.35 3.87
C LYS A 40 8.35 14.12 2.68
N THR A 41 7.90 13.27 1.76
CA THR A 41 8.56 13.15 0.46
C THR A 41 8.31 14.43 -0.33
N LYS A 42 9.38 14.99 -0.90
CA LYS A 42 9.33 16.25 -1.64
C LYS A 42 8.39 16.17 -2.83
N LYS A 43 7.60 17.23 -3.05
CA LYS A 43 6.79 17.40 -4.26
C LYS A 43 7.48 18.27 -5.31
N ILE A 44 7.20 17.97 -6.57
CA ILE A 44 7.57 18.78 -7.74
C ILE A 44 6.32 18.96 -8.57
N LYS A 45 5.88 20.21 -8.76
CA LYS A 45 4.59 20.56 -9.41
C LYS A 45 3.46 19.63 -8.93
N ASP A 46 3.23 19.65 -7.63
CA ASP A 46 2.18 18.90 -6.91
C ASP A 46 2.21 17.37 -6.98
N SER A 47 3.29 16.78 -7.51
CA SER A 47 3.48 15.33 -7.56
C SER A 47 4.72 14.89 -6.78
N CYS A 48 4.69 13.67 -6.24
CA CYS A 48 5.85 13.06 -5.60
C CYS A 48 7.10 13.12 -6.51
N ILE A 49 8.25 13.51 -5.96
CA ILE A 49 9.52 13.57 -6.71
C ILE A 49 9.90 12.23 -7.36
N PHE A 50 9.41 11.09 -6.87
CA PHE A 50 9.67 9.78 -7.47
C PHE A 50 8.69 9.39 -8.59
N LEU A 51 7.68 10.21 -8.89
CA LEU A 51 6.75 9.94 -9.99
C LEU A 51 7.37 10.38 -11.32
N ASN A 52 7.80 9.42 -12.12
CA ASN A 52 8.08 9.65 -13.53
C ASN A 52 6.76 9.93 -14.27
N ARG A 53 6.73 10.99 -15.08
CA ARG A 53 5.52 11.46 -15.77
C ARG A 53 5.38 10.83 -17.14
N VAL A 54 4.13 10.68 -17.59
CA VAL A 54 3.81 10.20 -18.95
C VAL A 54 4.42 11.16 -19.97
N GLY A 55 4.99 10.61 -21.05
CA GLY A 55 5.56 11.38 -22.15
C GLY A 55 6.85 12.12 -21.81
N HIS A 56 7.47 11.86 -20.66
CA HIS A 56 8.80 12.39 -20.39
C HIS A 56 9.84 11.65 -21.23
N GLU A 57 10.59 12.43 -22.01
CA GLU A 57 11.74 11.95 -22.78
C GLU A 57 12.99 12.73 -22.39
N ALA A 58 14.11 12.02 -22.30
CA ALA A 58 15.43 12.58 -22.13
C ALA A 58 16.48 11.60 -22.67
N PRO A 59 17.64 12.08 -23.16
CA PRO A 59 18.71 11.20 -23.60
C PRO A 59 19.11 10.18 -22.51
N GLY A 60 19.02 8.89 -22.84
CA GLY A 60 19.35 7.79 -21.93
C GLY A 60 18.28 7.46 -20.87
N TYR A 61 17.11 8.11 -20.90
CA TYR A 61 15.97 7.76 -20.05
C TYR A 61 15.25 6.51 -20.57
N SER A 62 14.82 5.61 -19.68
CA SER A 62 14.18 4.33 -20.05
C SER A 62 12.75 4.47 -20.58
N GLY A 63 12.12 5.65 -20.44
CA GLY A 63 10.73 5.87 -20.82
C GLY A 63 9.69 5.38 -19.81
N SER A 64 10.10 4.85 -18.65
CA SER A 64 9.20 4.20 -17.69
C SER A 64 8.33 5.20 -16.91
N PHE A 65 7.03 5.26 -17.22
CA PHE A 65 6.05 5.99 -16.41
C PHE A 65 5.84 5.33 -15.04
N GLY A 66 5.55 6.11 -13.99
CA GLY A 66 5.21 5.60 -12.67
C GLY A 66 6.29 5.83 -11.61
N CYS A 67 6.20 5.13 -10.48
CA CYS A 67 7.10 5.35 -9.35
C CYS A 67 8.51 4.80 -9.65
N ALA A 68 9.53 5.64 -9.66
CA ALA A 68 10.92 5.24 -9.89
C ALA A 68 11.42 4.18 -8.88
N LEU A 69 10.94 4.22 -7.63
CA LEU A 69 11.30 3.21 -6.61
C LEU A 69 10.63 1.85 -6.87
N HIS A 70 9.50 1.83 -7.56
CA HIS A 70 8.87 0.59 -8.02
C HIS A 70 9.71 -0.06 -9.11
N HIS A 71 10.08 0.71 -10.13
CA HIS A 71 10.95 0.28 -11.23
C HIS A 71 12.31 -0.20 -10.72
N LEU A 72 12.83 0.44 -9.67
CA LEU A 72 14.04 -0.05 -9.00
C LEU A 72 13.83 -1.44 -8.39
N ALA A 73 12.70 -1.67 -7.70
CA ALA A 73 12.41 -2.97 -7.08
C ALA A 73 12.34 -4.08 -8.15
N GLU A 74 11.62 -3.82 -9.24
CA GLU A 74 11.54 -4.73 -10.38
C GLU A 74 12.92 -5.02 -10.98
N SER A 75 13.73 -3.97 -11.20
CA SER A 75 15.07 -4.13 -11.77
C SER A 75 16.05 -4.90 -10.87
N GLU A 76 15.85 -4.85 -9.56
CA GLU A 76 16.66 -5.59 -8.57
C GLU A 76 16.07 -6.97 -8.24
N GLY A 77 14.88 -7.30 -8.75
CA GLY A 77 14.17 -8.54 -8.40
C GLY A 77 13.76 -8.62 -6.93
N VAL A 78 13.51 -7.48 -6.28
CA VAL A 78 13.13 -7.40 -4.86
C VAL A 78 11.69 -6.92 -4.70
N HIS A 79 11.13 -7.14 -3.51
CA HIS A 79 9.78 -6.71 -3.21
C HIS A 79 9.71 -5.18 -3.03
N VAL A 80 8.59 -4.56 -3.36
CA VAL A 80 8.42 -3.09 -3.28
C VAL A 80 8.51 -2.56 -1.85
N VAL A 81 8.26 -3.40 -0.85
CA VAL A 81 8.45 -3.11 0.58
C VAL A 81 9.90 -2.69 0.88
N ASP A 82 10.86 -3.24 0.15
CA ASP A 82 12.29 -2.98 0.40
C ASP A 82 12.75 -1.63 -0.18
N THR A 83 12.05 -1.11 -1.19
CA THR A 83 12.46 0.10 -1.91
C THR A 83 11.59 1.32 -1.60
N LYS A 84 10.27 1.13 -1.49
CA LYS A 84 9.29 2.20 -1.31
C LYS A 84 9.21 2.68 0.15
N PRO A 85 8.76 3.91 0.40
CA PRO A 85 8.38 4.34 1.75
C PRO A 85 7.07 3.66 2.19
N ASP A 86 6.89 3.56 3.51
CA ASP A 86 5.78 2.90 4.21
C ASP A 86 4.41 3.07 3.56
N ILE A 87 3.94 4.31 3.42
CA ILE A 87 2.62 4.57 2.85
C ILE A 87 2.44 4.04 1.42
N CYS A 88 3.51 4.01 0.61
CA CYS A 88 3.42 3.65 -0.80
C CYS A 88 3.40 2.14 -1.05
N TRP A 89 3.92 1.32 -0.13
CA TRP A 89 3.81 -0.13 -0.24
C TRP A 89 2.67 -0.69 0.62
N GLN A 90 2.19 0.05 1.62
CA GLN A 90 1.10 -0.40 2.48
C GLN A 90 -0.22 -0.55 1.71
N LEU A 91 -0.56 0.40 0.82
CA LEU A 91 -1.83 0.35 0.06
C LEU A 91 -1.97 -0.99 -0.70
N PRO A 92 -3.08 -1.73 -0.54
CA PRO A 92 -4.37 -1.30 0.03
C PRO A 92 -4.55 -1.52 1.54
N LEU A 93 -3.53 -2.00 2.23
CA LEU A 93 -3.54 -2.28 3.67
C LEU A 93 -3.23 -1.02 4.47
N ARG A 94 -3.94 -0.80 5.57
CA ARG A 94 -3.72 0.30 6.48
C ARG A 94 -3.31 -0.22 7.84
N ARG A 95 -2.21 0.31 8.37
CA ARG A 95 -1.84 0.13 9.78
C ARG A 95 -2.22 1.37 10.58
N SER A 96 -2.97 1.18 11.66
CA SER A 96 -3.27 2.20 12.66
C SER A 96 -3.01 1.70 14.07
N TRP A 97 -3.05 2.63 15.02
CA TRP A 97 -2.81 2.37 16.43
C TRP A 97 -3.98 2.90 17.24
N GLU A 98 -4.49 2.08 18.15
CA GLU A 98 -5.52 2.43 19.12
C GLU A 98 -4.96 2.23 20.52
N THR A 99 -5.38 3.06 21.47
CA THR A 99 -5.15 2.80 22.89
C THR A 99 -6.40 2.15 23.48
N ARG A 100 -6.24 1.05 24.21
CA ARG A 100 -7.34 0.39 24.93
C ARG A 100 -6.96 0.22 26.39
N GLU A 101 -7.90 0.47 27.28
CA GLU A 101 -7.73 0.17 28.71
C GLU A 101 -8.14 -1.28 28.98
N LEU A 102 -7.28 -2.03 29.66
CA LEU A 102 -7.52 -3.42 30.04
C LEU A 102 -7.07 -3.66 31.48
N GLY A 103 -8.04 -3.70 32.40
CA GLY A 103 -7.78 -3.98 33.81
C GLY A 103 -6.93 -2.91 34.48
N GLY A 104 -7.20 -1.63 34.21
CA GLY A 104 -6.49 -0.49 34.78
C GLY A 104 -5.15 -0.19 34.10
N LYS A 105 -4.86 -0.79 32.94
CA LYS A 105 -3.64 -0.54 32.16
C LYS A 105 -3.98 -0.19 30.72
N ASP A 106 -3.33 0.83 30.21
CA ASP A 106 -3.39 1.16 28.79
C ASP A 106 -2.50 0.24 27.98
N ILE A 107 -3.06 -0.36 26.92
CA ILE A 107 -2.35 -1.14 25.92
C ILE A 107 -2.49 -0.47 24.56
N THR A 108 -1.43 -0.52 23.75
CA THR A 108 -1.48 -0.13 22.35
C THR A 108 -1.88 -1.33 21.50
N VAL A 109 -2.95 -1.16 20.73
CA VAL A 109 -3.44 -2.14 19.75
C VAL A 109 -3.06 -1.67 18.36
N VAL A 110 -2.29 -2.49 17.64
CA VAL A 110 -2.01 -2.26 16.22
C VAL A 110 -3.14 -2.89 15.42
N VAL A 111 -3.83 -2.08 14.62
CA VAL A 111 -4.94 -2.51 13.76
C VAL A 111 -4.46 -2.49 12.32
N ILE A 112 -4.62 -3.61 11.63
CA ILE A 112 -4.35 -3.72 10.19
C ILE A 112 -5.69 -3.96 9.48
N GLY A 113 -6.09 -3.01 8.65
CA GLY A 113 -7.38 -3.00 7.94
C GLY A 113 -7.26 -2.49 6.52
N GLU A 114 -8.38 -2.14 5.92
CA GLU A 114 -8.45 -1.54 4.59
C GLU A 114 -8.08 -0.04 4.63
N TYR A 115 -7.39 0.43 3.60
CA TYR A 115 -7.07 1.85 3.42
C TYR A 115 -8.18 2.60 2.66
N GLU A 116 -9.29 2.83 3.36
CA GLU A 116 -10.47 3.54 2.84
C GLU A 116 -10.24 5.05 2.68
N ARG A 117 -11.17 5.76 2.01
CA ARG A 117 -11.12 7.22 1.83
C ARG A 117 -11.06 7.98 3.14
N LEU A 118 -11.86 7.58 4.12
CA LEU A 118 -11.91 8.22 5.45
C LEU A 118 -10.56 8.18 6.18
N ALA A 119 -9.68 7.23 5.83
CA ALA A 119 -8.34 7.15 6.39
C ALA A 119 -7.41 8.29 5.94
N TRP A 120 -7.80 9.07 4.94
CA TRP A 120 -7.04 10.22 4.43
C TRP A 120 -7.48 11.56 5.03
N GLY A 121 -8.43 11.55 5.99
CA GLY A 121 -9.03 12.77 6.53
C GLY A 121 -9.87 13.50 5.48
N GLU A 122 -9.97 14.82 5.59
CA GLU A 122 -10.81 15.64 4.70
C GLU A 122 -10.43 15.51 3.21
N GLY A 123 -9.14 15.28 2.91
CA GLY A 123 -8.68 15.14 1.52
C GLY A 123 -9.00 13.81 0.85
N GLY A 124 -9.59 12.85 1.56
CA GLY A 124 -9.95 11.54 1.00
C GLY A 124 -11.08 11.60 -0.03
N GLU A 125 -11.97 12.59 0.08
CA GLU A 125 -13.06 12.82 -0.87
C GLU A 125 -12.55 13.35 -2.22
N ASP A 126 -11.43 14.07 -2.22
CA ASP A 126 -10.84 14.69 -3.42
C ASP A 126 -10.06 13.69 -4.31
N PHE A 127 -9.95 12.42 -3.91
CA PHE A 127 -9.21 11.42 -4.67
C PHE A 127 -10.06 10.80 -5.80
N ASP A 128 -9.90 11.29 -7.03
CA ASP A 128 -10.59 10.72 -8.20
C ASP A 128 -10.11 9.31 -8.57
N TRP A 129 -8.90 8.94 -8.16
CA TRP A 129 -8.14 7.81 -8.71
C TRP A 129 -8.02 6.61 -7.76
N TYR A 130 -8.59 6.66 -6.56
CA TYR A 130 -8.31 5.69 -5.51
C TYR A 130 -9.49 5.40 -4.58
N CYS A 131 -9.95 4.15 -4.56
CA CYS A 131 -10.76 3.61 -3.46
C CYS A 131 -10.69 2.06 -3.48
N THR A 132 -10.12 1.46 -2.44
CA THR A 132 -10.11 0.00 -2.26
C THR A 132 -11.50 -0.57 -2.09
N SER A 133 -12.46 0.29 -1.74
CA SER A 133 -13.86 -0.08 -1.55
C SER A 133 -14.68 -0.11 -2.86
N ASN A 134 -14.05 0.12 -4.02
CA ASN A 134 -14.69 -0.01 -5.34
C ASN A 134 -14.67 -1.47 -5.82
N SER A 135 -15.75 -1.95 -6.43
CA SER A 135 -15.87 -3.33 -6.93
C SER A 135 -14.77 -3.73 -7.93
N GLU A 136 -14.26 -2.79 -8.71
CA GLU A 136 -13.22 -2.95 -9.71
C GLU A 136 -11.88 -3.38 -9.09
N ALA A 137 -11.65 -3.03 -7.81
CA ALA A 137 -10.49 -3.49 -7.04
C ALA A 137 -10.65 -4.93 -6.52
N HIS A 138 -11.86 -5.49 -6.51
CA HIS A 138 -12.19 -6.80 -5.93
C HIS A 138 -12.20 -7.93 -6.98
N THR A 139 -11.27 -7.88 -7.93
CA THR A 139 -11.19 -8.84 -9.05
C THR A 139 -10.18 -9.97 -8.83
N GLY A 140 -9.34 -9.87 -7.80
CA GLY A 140 -8.28 -10.82 -7.48
C GLY A 140 -8.76 -12.27 -7.28
N LYS A 141 -7.94 -13.23 -7.75
CA LYS A 141 -8.20 -14.68 -7.57
C LYS A 141 -7.62 -15.24 -6.27
N ILE A 142 -6.55 -14.61 -5.79
CA ILE A 142 -5.83 -15.01 -4.58
C ILE A 142 -6.32 -14.09 -3.46
N PRO A 143 -6.73 -14.64 -2.29
CA PRO A 143 -7.11 -13.82 -1.15
C PRO A 143 -6.02 -12.81 -0.75
N VAL A 144 -6.42 -11.66 -0.22
CA VAL A 144 -5.50 -10.57 0.17
C VAL A 144 -4.45 -11.04 1.16
N TYR A 145 -4.81 -11.86 2.15
CA TYR A 145 -3.84 -12.35 3.14
C TYR A 145 -2.70 -13.18 2.51
N GLN A 146 -2.95 -13.85 1.38
CA GLN A 146 -1.92 -14.61 0.68
C GLN A 146 -1.15 -13.73 -0.32
N SER A 147 -1.89 -12.94 -1.11
CA SER A 147 -1.29 -12.10 -2.17
C SER A 147 -0.47 -10.93 -1.61
N SER A 148 -0.80 -10.43 -0.41
CA SER A 148 -0.07 -9.36 0.28
C SER A 148 0.76 -9.89 1.46
N LYS A 149 1.25 -11.13 1.37
CA LYS A 149 2.04 -11.77 2.43
C LYS A 149 3.27 -10.93 2.83
N ALA A 150 4.00 -10.37 1.87
CA ALA A 150 5.21 -9.61 2.13
C ALA A 150 4.91 -8.34 2.96
N GLU A 151 3.85 -7.61 2.60
CA GLU A 151 3.38 -6.41 3.28
C GLU A 151 2.85 -6.73 4.68
N LEU A 152 2.06 -7.80 4.82
CA LEU A 152 1.52 -8.22 6.11
C LEU A 152 2.63 -8.64 7.06
N VAL A 153 3.59 -9.46 6.60
CA VAL A 153 4.78 -9.83 7.39
C VAL A 153 5.58 -8.60 7.78
N ALA A 154 5.75 -7.62 6.89
CA ALA A 154 6.45 -6.38 7.21
C ALA A 154 5.71 -5.53 8.28
N MET A 155 4.38 -5.60 8.33
CA MET A 155 3.58 -4.83 9.29
C MET A 155 3.43 -5.49 10.66
N MET A 156 3.33 -6.82 10.73
CA MET A 156 3.00 -7.56 11.96
C MET A 156 4.04 -8.63 12.37
N GLY A 157 5.08 -8.83 11.57
CA GLY A 157 6.07 -9.88 11.76
C GLY A 157 5.59 -11.27 11.31
N ALA A 158 6.55 -12.20 11.16
CA ALA A 158 6.27 -13.55 10.66
C ALA A 158 5.34 -14.35 11.59
N SER A 159 5.52 -14.23 12.91
CA SER A 159 4.67 -14.94 13.88
C SER A 159 3.22 -14.43 13.86
N GLY A 160 3.03 -13.11 13.80
CA GLY A 160 1.70 -12.52 13.68
C GLY A 160 1.02 -12.91 12.37
N TYR A 161 1.76 -12.91 11.27
CA TYR A 161 1.26 -13.37 9.97
C TYR A 161 0.85 -14.86 10.02
N GLY A 162 1.63 -15.71 10.67
CA GLY A 162 1.31 -17.13 10.80
C GLY A 162 -0.03 -17.38 11.51
N GLU A 163 -0.37 -16.60 12.53
CA GLU A 163 -1.69 -16.68 13.16
C GLU A 163 -2.81 -16.12 12.27
N LEU A 164 -2.56 -14.99 11.58
CA LEU A 164 -3.51 -14.45 10.61
C LEU A 164 -3.82 -15.46 9.49
N GLU A 165 -2.80 -16.08 8.91
CA GLU A 165 -2.92 -17.05 7.81
C GLU A 165 -3.81 -18.24 8.23
N LYS A 166 -3.56 -18.83 9.41
CA LYS A 166 -4.39 -19.90 9.96
C LYS A 166 -5.86 -19.51 10.13
N LEU A 167 -6.12 -18.32 10.69
CA LEU A 167 -7.47 -17.82 10.91
C LEU A 167 -8.19 -17.55 9.58
N CYS A 168 -7.49 -16.97 8.61
CA CYS A 168 -8.00 -16.72 7.27
C CYS A 168 -8.27 -18.01 6.50
N ASP A 169 -7.35 -18.98 6.51
CA ASP A 169 -7.55 -20.30 5.90
C ASP A 169 -8.79 -21.00 6.47
N SER A 170 -8.92 -20.99 7.81
CA SER A 170 -10.09 -21.56 8.49
C SER A 170 -11.38 -20.86 8.07
N ARG A 171 -11.36 -19.52 7.97
CA ARG A 171 -12.51 -18.73 7.49
C ARG A 171 -12.86 -19.07 6.04
N MET A 172 -11.87 -19.22 5.16
CA MET A 172 -12.08 -19.56 3.75
C MET A 172 -12.70 -20.95 3.58
N ALA A 173 -12.19 -21.94 4.33
CA ALA A 173 -12.76 -23.28 4.37
C ALA A 173 -14.22 -23.27 4.86
N ALA A 174 -14.50 -22.51 5.92
CA ALA A 174 -15.85 -22.40 6.46
C ALA A 174 -16.83 -21.71 5.48
N ILE A 175 -16.41 -20.63 4.80
CA ILE A 175 -17.20 -19.98 3.74
C ILE A 175 -17.53 -20.97 2.62
N ALA A 176 -16.55 -21.77 2.19
CA ALA A 176 -16.74 -22.77 1.14
C ALA A 176 -17.70 -23.89 1.56
N ALA A 177 -17.62 -24.34 2.81
CA ALA A 177 -18.55 -25.34 3.37
C ALA A 177 -19.97 -24.78 3.46
N THR A 178 -20.16 -23.60 4.05
CA THR A 178 -21.50 -23.02 4.21
C THR A 178 -22.16 -22.71 2.88
N ARG A 179 -21.42 -22.26 1.86
CA ARG A 179 -21.99 -22.01 0.52
C ARG A 179 -22.64 -23.25 -0.11
N LYS A 180 -22.16 -24.46 0.22
CA LYS A 180 -22.73 -25.71 -0.30
C LYS A 180 -24.05 -26.08 0.38
N GLU A 181 -24.20 -25.67 1.64
CA GLU A 181 -25.31 -26.09 2.51
C GLU A 181 -26.38 -25.00 2.67
N GLN A 182 -26.04 -23.73 2.40
CA GLN A 182 -26.88 -22.57 2.67
C GLN A 182 -28.16 -22.60 1.84
N LYS A 183 -29.31 -22.61 2.52
CA LYS A 183 -30.62 -22.54 1.87
C LYS A 183 -30.93 -21.10 1.47
N ARG A 184 -31.73 -20.92 0.42
CA ARG A 184 -32.08 -19.61 -0.17
C ARG A 184 -32.69 -18.59 0.81
N ARG A 185 -33.24 -19.04 1.95
CA ARG A 185 -33.89 -18.20 2.97
C ARG A 185 -33.05 -18.00 4.24
N GLU A 186 -31.84 -18.55 4.31
CA GLU A 186 -30.96 -18.42 5.47
C GLU A 186 -30.08 -17.18 5.33
N LEU A 187 -29.95 -16.42 6.43
CA LEU A 187 -29.04 -15.29 6.51
C LEU A 187 -27.59 -15.76 6.31
N PRO A 188 -26.75 -15.00 5.59
CA PRO A 188 -25.36 -15.36 5.40
C PRO A 188 -24.61 -15.32 6.74
N LEU A 189 -23.98 -16.44 7.09
CA LEU A 189 -23.19 -16.55 8.31
C LEU A 189 -21.91 -15.69 8.26
N PHE A 190 -21.38 -15.49 7.06
CA PHE A 190 -20.15 -14.71 6.85
C PHE A 190 -20.46 -13.38 6.21
N VAL A 191 -19.99 -12.31 6.86
CA VAL A 191 -19.91 -10.98 6.24
C VAL A 191 -18.90 -11.03 5.11
N ILE A 192 -19.36 -10.69 3.90
CA ILE A 192 -18.55 -10.51 2.70
C ILE A 192 -18.48 -9.01 2.44
N HIS A 193 -17.28 -8.53 2.09
CA HIS A 193 -17.08 -7.12 1.74
C HIS A 193 -18.09 -6.68 0.66
N PRO A 194 -18.79 -5.53 0.82
CA PRO A 194 -19.81 -5.09 -0.13
C PRO A 194 -19.30 -5.02 -1.57
N ALA A 195 -18.09 -4.49 -1.79
CA ALA A 195 -17.48 -4.42 -3.11
C ALA A 195 -17.18 -5.79 -3.72
N THR A 196 -16.77 -6.78 -2.90
CA THR A 196 -16.62 -8.17 -3.36
C THR A 196 -17.95 -8.74 -3.83
N LYS A 197 -19.04 -8.47 -3.11
CA LYS A 197 -20.38 -8.94 -3.49
C LYS A 197 -20.84 -8.31 -4.81
N VAL A 198 -20.62 -7.01 -4.99
CA VAL A 198 -20.94 -6.31 -6.26
C VAL A 198 -20.12 -6.89 -7.41
N ALA A 199 -18.80 -7.06 -7.23
CA ALA A 199 -17.92 -7.62 -8.25
C ALA A 199 -18.30 -9.07 -8.65
N GLN A 200 -18.81 -9.87 -7.71
CA GLN A 200 -19.30 -11.22 -8.00
C GLN A 200 -20.61 -11.23 -8.78
N ASN A 201 -21.50 -10.27 -8.56
CA ASN A 201 -22.78 -10.17 -9.26
C ASN A 201 -22.64 -9.62 -10.70
N GLN A 202 -21.53 -8.97 -11.01
CA GLN A 202 -21.22 -8.43 -12.34
C GLN A 202 -20.54 -9.45 -13.27
N ARG A 203 -20.19 -10.64 -12.76
CA ARG A 203 -19.59 -11.76 -13.53
C ARG A 203 -20.66 -12.74 -13.97
#